data_AF-L5LW98-F1
#
_entry.id   AF-L5LW98-F1
#
_cell.length_a   1.000
_cell.length_b   1.000
_cell.length_c   1.000
_cell.angle_alpha   90.00
_cell.angle_beta   90.00
_cell.angle_gamma   90.00
#
_symmetry.space_group_name_H-M   'P 1'
#
loop_
_entity.id
_entity.type
_entity.pdbx_description
1 polymer ?
#
loop_
_entity_poly.entity_id
_entity_poly.type
_entity_poly.pdbx_seq_one_letter_code
_entity_poly.pdbx_strand_id
1 'polypeptide(L)'
;LLAAPGSGAGPSTCPAVSATEAEGPWMTLLHLDHMRAKARYVRTVRQWAAALGLTGRLMFMGRVILLLLQGHRDRVKEYLVLQKTSRVDVDSSGKRCRERMASVLWEARAPPGHSRFLAFEVKEFSSLDELRKEFETAGLEALFPECALGLVK
;
A
#
# COMPACT_ATOMS: atom_id res chain seq x y z
N LEU A 1 60.75 11.70 30.16
CA LEU A 1 60.17 10.38 29.82
C LEU A 1 58.82 10.27 30.54
N LEU A 2 57.69 10.38 29.82
CA LEU A 2 56.82 9.27 29.35
C LEU A 2 55.91 8.71 30.48
N ALA A 3 54.64 9.15 30.53
CA ALA A 3 53.39 8.42 30.20
C ALA A 3 52.77 7.75 31.46
N ALA A 4 51.47 7.86 31.77
CA ALA A 4 50.30 7.55 30.93
C ALA A 4 49.01 8.30 31.36
N PRO A 5 48.02 8.49 30.46
CA PRO A 5 46.64 8.76 30.85
C PRO A 5 45.81 7.45 30.88
N GLY A 6 44.99 7.32 31.93
CA GLY A 6 44.12 6.18 32.18
C GLY A 6 43.02 6.02 31.13
N SER A 7 42.75 4.76 30.83
CA SER A 7 41.63 4.26 30.06
C SER A 7 40.30 4.68 30.70
N GLY A 8 39.47 5.40 29.95
CA GLY A 8 38.07 5.66 30.28
C GLY A 8 37.20 5.26 29.09
N ALA A 9 37.00 3.96 28.93
CA ALA A 9 36.06 3.40 27.97
C ALA A 9 34.64 3.43 28.56
N GLY A 10 33.70 4.02 27.82
CA GLY A 10 32.27 3.71 27.93
C GLY A 10 31.34 4.92 27.83
N PRO A 11 30.09 4.74 27.36
CA PRO A 11 29.61 3.79 26.35
C PRO A 11 29.17 4.54 25.07
N SER A 12 29.58 4.03 23.91
CA SER A 12 28.88 4.36 22.66
C SER A 12 27.43 3.92 22.81
N THR A 13 26.52 4.88 22.85
CA THR A 13 25.08 4.63 22.77
C THR A 13 24.81 4.05 21.40
N CYS A 14 24.71 2.72 21.34
CA CYS A 14 24.15 2.02 20.20
C CYS A 14 22.74 2.61 19.96
N PRO A 15 22.37 3.04 18.75
CA PRO A 15 20.96 3.29 18.49
C PRO A 15 20.25 1.97 18.71
N ALA A 16 19.30 1.95 19.65
CA ALA A 16 18.42 0.82 19.86
C ALA A 16 17.79 0.50 18.50
N VAL A 17 18.23 -0.61 17.90
CA VAL A 17 17.59 -1.18 16.72
C VAL A 17 16.23 -1.62 17.24
N SER A 18 15.23 -0.77 17.03
CA SER A 18 13.88 -0.95 17.54
C SER A 18 13.41 -2.35 17.18
N ALA A 19 12.97 -3.12 18.18
CA ALA A 19 12.48 -4.49 18.07
C ALA A 19 11.22 -4.68 17.19
N THR A 20 10.94 -3.72 16.31
CA THR A 20 9.76 -3.63 15.43
C THR A 20 10.02 -4.24 14.05
N GLU A 21 11.28 -4.56 13.70
CA GLU A 21 11.60 -5.19 12.40
C GLU A 21 11.26 -6.69 12.31
N ALA A 22 10.81 -7.30 13.41
CA ALA A 22 10.43 -8.73 13.44
C ALA A 22 9.00 -9.00 12.93
N GLU A 23 8.17 -7.97 12.80
CA GLU A 23 6.90 -8.07 12.09
C GLU A 23 7.12 -7.85 10.59
N GLY A 24 6.90 -8.91 9.80
CA GLY A 24 6.89 -8.86 8.35
C GLY A 24 5.90 -7.81 7.82
N PRO A 25 5.99 -7.45 6.53
CA PRO A 25 5.25 -6.32 5.99
C PRO A 25 3.74 -6.50 6.18
N TRP A 26 3.04 -5.40 6.40
CA TRP A 26 1.60 -5.33 6.45
C TRP A 26 1.04 -5.07 5.05
N MET A 27 -0.10 -5.69 4.74
CA MET A 27 -0.76 -5.54 3.45
C MET A 27 -2.22 -5.14 3.63
N THR A 28 -2.74 -4.33 2.71
CA THR A 28 -4.16 -3.99 2.63
C THR A 28 -4.63 -3.94 1.19
N LEU A 29 -5.84 -4.44 0.95
CA LEU A 29 -6.54 -4.38 -0.32
C LEU A 29 -7.78 -3.49 -0.17
N LEU A 30 -7.87 -2.44 -0.99
CA LEU A 30 -9.00 -1.54 -1.05
C LEU A 30 -9.73 -1.71 -2.39
N HIS A 31 -11.05 -1.59 -2.34
CA HIS A 31 -11.87 -1.26 -3.49
C HIS A 31 -12.12 0.24 -3.54
N LEU A 32 -11.93 0.84 -4.72
CA LEU A 32 -12.25 2.23 -5.01
C LEU A 32 -13.41 2.24 -6.02
N ASP A 33 -14.56 2.77 -5.61
CA ASP A 33 -15.80 2.70 -6.40
C ASP A 33 -15.68 3.38 -7.76
N HIS A 34 -15.12 4.60 -7.77
CA HIS A 34 -14.97 5.36 -9.01
C HIS A 34 -13.84 6.38 -8.91
N MET A 35 -13.20 6.65 -10.04
CA MET A 35 -12.26 7.76 -10.19
C MET A 35 -12.71 8.64 -11.35
N ARG A 36 -13.21 9.86 -11.06
CA ARG A 36 -13.56 10.80 -12.13
C ARG A 36 -12.34 11.37 -12.83
N ALA A 37 -11.26 11.62 -12.09
CA ALA A 37 -10.01 12.17 -12.61
C ALA A 37 -8.84 11.18 -12.51
N LYS A 38 -8.94 10.02 -13.20
CA LYS A 38 -7.97 8.91 -13.14
C LYS A 38 -6.49 9.36 -13.14
N ALA A 39 -6.05 10.13 -14.13
CA ALA A 39 -4.65 10.53 -14.24
C ALA A 39 -4.14 11.31 -13.01
N ARG A 40 -4.95 12.22 -12.50
CA ARG A 40 -4.61 13.01 -11.30
C ARG A 40 -4.65 12.15 -10.03
N TYR A 41 -5.65 11.28 -9.92
CA TYR A 41 -5.80 10.35 -8.80
C TYR A 41 -4.57 9.44 -8.73
N VAL A 42 -4.23 8.78 -9.83
CA VAL A 42 -3.06 7.91 -9.96
C VAL A 42 -1.78 8.64 -9.56
N ARG A 43 -1.58 9.88 -10.02
CA ARG A 43 -0.42 10.70 -9.64
C ARG A 43 -0.34 10.93 -8.13
N THR A 44 -1.47 11.24 -7.52
CA THR A 44 -1.56 11.54 -6.08
C THR A 44 -1.28 10.29 -5.25
N VAL A 45 -1.90 9.15 -5.60
CA VAL A 45 -1.68 7.86 -4.94
C VAL A 45 -0.22 7.42 -5.04
N ARG A 46 0.40 7.57 -6.22
CA ARG A 46 1.85 7.31 -6.39
C ARG A 46 2.71 8.17 -5.48
N GLN A 47 2.39 9.46 -5.37
CA GLN A 47 3.12 10.38 -4.49
C GLN A 47 2.99 9.98 -3.01
N TRP A 48 1.79 9.63 -2.55
CA TRP A 48 1.58 9.16 -1.18
C TRP A 48 2.29 7.84 -0.90
N ALA A 49 2.19 6.87 -1.82
CA ALA A 49 2.90 5.60 -1.67
C ALA A 49 4.41 5.82 -1.55
N ALA A 50 4.99 6.64 -2.44
CA ALA A 50 6.42 6.97 -2.40
C ALA A 50 6.82 7.71 -1.10
N ALA A 51 6.06 8.72 -0.69
CA ALA A 51 6.34 9.50 0.51
C ALA A 51 6.27 8.66 1.80
N LEU A 52 5.42 7.63 1.83
CA LEU A 52 5.26 6.72 2.95
C LEU A 52 6.14 5.46 2.87
N GLY A 53 6.94 5.32 1.81
CA GLY A 53 7.76 4.12 1.56
C GLY A 53 6.92 2.85 1.33
N LEU A 54 5.70 3.00 0.79
CA LEU A 54 4.81 1.90 0.47
C LEU A 54 5.03 1.41 -0.96
N THR A 55 4.87 0.11 -1.14
CA THR A 55 4.91 -0.58 -2.43
C THR A 55 3.54 -1.22 -2.70
N GLY A 56 3.32 -1.73 -3.92
CA GLY A 56 2.06 -2.40 -4.23
C GLY A 56 1.59 -2.19 -5.66
N ARG A 57 0.27 -2.26 -5.85
CA ARG A 57 -0.39 -2.21 -7.15
C ARG A 57 -1.66 -1.38 -7.07
N LEU A 58 -1.82 -0.45 -8.00
CA LEU A 58 -3.14 0.09 -8.36
C LEU A 58 -3.60 -0.60 -9.64
N MET A 59 -4.67 -1.37 -9.53
CA MET A 59 -5.13 -2.30 -10.54
C MET A 59 -6.48 -1.83 -11.09
N PHE A 60 -6.59 -1.78 -12.41
CA PHE A 60 -7.80 -1.41 -13.14
C PHE A 60 -8.26 -2.59 -13.98
N MET A 61 -9.55 -2.93 -13.93
CA MET A 61 -10.17 -3.91 -14.84
C MET A 61 -11.61 -3.49 -15.12
N GLY A 62 -11.87 -2.95 -16.31
CA GLY A 62 -13.16 -2.35 -16.64
C GLY A 62 -13.52 -1.21 -15.68
N ARG A 63 -14.58 -1.39 -14.89
CA ARG A 63 -15.00 -0.44 -13.84
C ARG A 63 -14.40 -0.73 -12.47
N VAL A 64 -13.82 -1.91 -12.28
CA VAL A 64 -13.24 -2.32 -11.00
C VAL A 64 -11.89 -1.64 -10.80
N ILE A 65 -11.73 -1.02 -9.63
CA ILE A 65 -10.48 -0.37 -9.24
C ILE A 65 -10.06 -0.91 -7.87
N LEU A 66 -8.89 -1.54 -7.83
CA LEU A 66 -8.34 -2.15 -6.62
C LEU A 66 -6.99 -1.53 -6.30
N LEU A 67 -6.77 -1.22 -5.02
CA LEU A 67 -5.50 -0.71 -4.53
C LEU A 67 -4.95 -1.69 -3.49
N LEU A 68 -3.85 -2.35 -3.85
CA LEU A 68 -3.08 -3.20 -2.97
C LEU A 68 -1.85 -2.43 -2.49
N LEU A 69 -1.68 -2.32 -1.17
CA LEU A 69 -0.51 -1.68 -0.55
C LEU A 69 0.22 -2.69 0.34
N GLN A 70 1.54 -2.55 0.37
CA GLN A 70 2.45 -3.35 1.19
C GLN A 70 3.53 -2.45 1.80
N GLY A 71 3.74 -2.56 3.11
CA GLY A 71 4.78 -1.81 3.83
C GLY A 71 4.68 -1.94 5.34
N HIS A 72 5.26 -0.99 6.08
CA HIS A 72 5.12 -0.97 7.54
C HIS A 72 3.67 -0.67 7.95
N ARG A 73 3.15 -1.35 8.97
CA ARG A 73 1.75 -1.24 9.41
C ARG A 73 1.30 0.20 9.66
N ASP A 74 2.12 0.98 10.35
CA ASP A 74 1.79 2.38 10.66
C ASP A 74 1.73 3.26 9.40
N ARG A 75 2.54 2.97 8.39
CA ARG A 75 2.54 3.70 7.11
C ARG A 75 1.32 3.33 6.27
N VAL A 76 0.89 2.07 6.32
CA VAL A 76 -0.39 1.65 5.72
C VAL A 76 -1.56 2.36 6.39
N LYS A 77 -1.60 2.43 7.73
CA LYS A 77 -2.63 3.17 8.45
C LYS A 77 -2.62 4.67 8.12
N GLU A 78 -1.44 5.27 8.04
CA GLU A 78 -1.27 6.67 7.62
C GLU A 78 -1.82 6.91 6.20
N TYR A 79 -1.54 5.99 5.27
CA TYR A 79 -2.14 6.02 3.93
C TYR A 79 -3.66 5.97 3.98
N LEU A 80 -4.25 5.06 4.77
CA LEU A 80 -5.72 4.94 4.89
C LEU A 80 -6.35 6.23 5.43
N VAL A 81 -5.66 6.95 6.32
CA VAL A 81 -6.10 8.28 6.77
C VAL A 81 -6.06 9.27 5.61
N LEU A 82 -4.93 9.37 4.88
CA LEU A 82 -4.81 10.26 3.71
C LEU A 82 -5.91 9.99 2.67
N GLN A 83 -6.16 8.72 2.37
CA GLN A 83 -7.17 8.25 1.42
C GLN A 83 -8.57 8.73 1.83
N LYS A 84 -8.91 8.72 3.13
CA LYS A 84 -10.21 9.14 3.65
C LYS A 84 -10.35 10.66 3.79
N THR A 85 -9.28 11.38 4.12
CA THR A 85 -9.36 12.80 4.50
C THR A 85 -9.05 13.76 3.35
N SER A 86 -8.29 13.31 2.36
CA SER A 86 -7.76 14.15 1.28
C SER A 86 -8.72 14.29 0.11
N ARG A 87 -8.64 15.43 -0.59
CA ARG A 87 -9.45 15.70 -1.80
C ARG A 87 -8.75 15.20 -3.07
N VAL A 88 -8.71 13.88 -3.21
CA VAL A 88 -7.98 13.20 -4.30
C VAL A 88 -8.75 13.16 -5.62
N ASP A 89 -10.09 13.17 -5.57
CA ASP A 89 -10.93 13.11 -6.78
C ASP A 89 -11.59 14.47 -7.09
N VAL A 90 -12.46 14.47 -8.09
CA VAL A 90 -13.33 15.59 -8.46
C VAL A 90 -14.81 15.18 -8.43
N ASP A 91 -15.70 16.13 -8.19
CA ASP A 91 -17.14 15.93 -8.27
C ASP A 91 -17.66 16.01 -9.72
N SER A 92 -18.98 15.90 -9.91
CA SER A 92 -19.62 16.03 -11.22
C SER A 92 -19.45 17.42 -11.87
N SER A 93 -19.08 18.43 -11.09
CA SER A 93 -18.77 19.79 -11.56
C SER A 93 -17.26 20.01 -11.75
N GLY A 94 -16.43 18.98 -11.59
CA GLY A 94 -14.96 19.06 -11.72
C GLY A 94 -14.25 19.67 -10.52
N LYS A 95 -14.95 19.98 -9.41
CA LYS A 95 -14.31 20.54 -8.20
C LYS A 95 -13.71 19.45 -7.34
N ARG A 96 -12.60 19.75 -6.68
CA ARG A 96 -11.90 18.82 -5.77
C ARG A 96 -12.82 18.31 -4.66
N CYS A 97 -12.97 17.00 -4.58
CA CYS A 97 -13.77 16.33 -3.56
C CYS A 97 -12.98 15.18 -2.89
N ARG A 98 -13.45 14.72 -1.73
CA ARG A 98 -12.89 13.53 -1.06
C ARG A 98 -13.38 12.27 -1.77
N GLU A 99 -12.56 11.23 -1.74
CA GLU A 99 -13.04 9.87 -1.97
C GLU A 99 -14.07 9.53 -0.88
N ARG A 100 -15.28 9.12 -1.27
CA ARG A 100 -16.37 8.83 -0.33
C ARG A 100 -16.66 7.34 -0.21
N MET A 101 -16.30 6.56 -1.22
CA MET A 101 -16.73 5.18 -1.39
C MET A 101 -15.52 4.25 -1.57
N ALA A 102 -14.50 4.43 -0.72
CA ALA A 102 -13.40 3.48 -0.59
C ALA A 102 -13.72 2.46 0.51
N SER A 103 -13.64 1.18 0.18
CA SER A 103 -13.86 0.07 1.12
C SER A 103 -12.56 -0.69 1.31
N VAL A 104 -12.16 -0.92 2.56
CA VAL A 104 -11.08 -1.87 2.87
C VAL A 104 -11.70 -3.27 2.75
N LEU A 105 -11.24 -4.05 1.77
CA LEU A 105 -11.71 -5.42 1.55
C LEU A 105 -10.95 -6.40 2.44
N TRP A 106 -9.66 -6.15 2.62
CA TRP A 106 -8.79 -7.01 3.41
C TRP A 106 -7.60 -6.24 3.98
N GLU A 107 -7.15 -6.63 5.16
CA GLU A 107 -5.97 -6.09 5.82
C GLU A 107 -5.38 -7.15 6.76
N ALA A 108 -4.10 -7.50 6.57
CA ALA A 108 -3.39 -8.38 7.48
C ALA A 108 -1.87 -8.23 7.36
N ARG A 109 -1.13 -8.92 8.23
CA ARG A 109 0.29 -9.20 7.99
C ARG A 109 0.42 -10.02 6.71
N ALA A 110 1.41 -9.71 5.90
CA ALA A 110 1.65 -10.39 4.64
C ALA A 110 1.80 -11.91 4.87
N PRO A 111 1.09 -12.74 4.10
CA PRO A 111 1.17 -14.19 4.22
C PRO A 111 2.60 -14.71 4.04
N PRO A 112 2.97 -15.86 4.63
CA PRO A 112 4.21 -16.54 4.28
C PRO A 112 4.25 -16.82 2.77
N GLY A 113 5.36 -16.54 2.11
CA GLY A 113 5.52 -16.77 0.66
C GLY A 113 4.86 -15.74 -0.26
N HIS A 114 4.32 -14.63 0.27
CA HIS A 114 3.86 -13.52 -0.56
C HIS A 114 5.00 -12.94 -1.43
N SER A 115 4.67 -12.47 -2.63
CA SER A 115 5.60 -11.65 -3.39
C SER A 115 5.78 -10.31 -2.73
N ARG A 116 7.02 -9.96 -2.39
CA ARG A 116 7.35 -8.60 -1.95
C ARG A 116 7.34 -7.68 -3.17
N PHE A 117 6.42 -6.71 -3.18
CA PHE A 117 6.46 -5.68 -4.20
C PHE A 117 7.72 -4.82 -4.02
N LEU A 118 8.52 -4.70 -5.07
CA LEU A 118 9.73 -3.86 -5.06
C LEU A 118 9.43 -2.39 -5.35
N ALA A 119 8.29 -2.13 -5.98
CA ALA A 119 7.83 -0.80 -6.34
C ALA A 119 6.31 -0.71 -6.29
N PHE A 120 5.80 0.52 -6.27
CA PHE A 120 4.40 0.78 -6.53
C PHE A 120 4.15 0.92 -8.03
N GLU A 121 3.28 0.08 -8.59
CA GLU A 121 2.97 0.07 -10.02
C GLU A 121 1.48 0.29 -10.27
N VAL A 122 1.16 0.73 -11.49
CA VAL A 122 -0.22 0.84 -11.96
C VAL A 122 -0.38 -0.16 -13.09
N LYS A 123 -1.39 -1.03 -13.00
CA LYS A 123 -1.64 -2.10 -13.97
C LYS A 123 -3.06 -2.02 -14.50
N GLU A 124 -3.22 -2.22 -15.80
CA GLU A 124 -4.51 -2.40 -16.46
C GLU A 124 -4.63 -3.87 -16.85
N PHE A 125 -5.76 -4.49 -16.52
CA PHE A 125 -6.05 -5.88 -16.84
C PHE A 125 -7.22 -5.93 -17.83
N SER A 126 -7.13 -6.83 -18.79
CA SER A 126 -8.14 -7.02 -19.83
C SER A 126 -9.10 -8.16 -19.52
N SER A 127 -8.74 -9.05 -18.59
CA SER A 127 -9.56 -10.21 -18.21
C SER A 127 -9.44 -10.56 -16.72
N LEU A 128 -10.45 -11.27 -16.23
CA LEU A 128 -10.46 -11.83 -14.88
C LEU A 128 -9.30 -12.78 -14.61
N ASP A 129 -8.86 -13.54 -15.62
CA ASP A 129 -7.76 -14.48 -15.49
C ASP A 129 -6.42 -13.78 -15.29
N GLU A 130 -6.18 -12.64 -15.96
CA GLU A 130 -4.97 -11.84 -15.73
C GLU A 130 -4.98 -11.22 -14.32
N LEU A 131 -6.13 -10.71 -13.87
CA LEU A 131 -6.27 -10.17 -12.51
C LEU A 131 -6.09 -11.27 -11.46
N ARG A 132 -6.61 -12.48 -11.69
CA ARG A 132 -6.45 -13.63 -10.80
C ARG A 132 -4.97 -14.00 -10.63
N LYS A 133 -4.21 -14.07 -11.73
CA LYS A 133 -2.77 -14.35 -11.68
C LYS A 133 -1.99 -13.31 -10.86
N GLU A 134 -2.41 -12.04 -10.88
CA GLU A 134 -1.81 -11.03 -10.01
C GLU A 134 -2.10 -11.30 -8.53
N PHE A 135 -3.33 -11.73 -8.19
CA PHE A 135 -3.69 -12.14 -6.82
C PHE A 135 -2.92 -13.38 -6.37
N GLU A 136 -2.81 -14.40 -7.22
CA GLU A 136 -1.99 -15.61 -6.98
C GLU A 136 -0.54 -15.23 -6.68
N THR A 137 0.06 -14.38 -7.53
CA THR A 137 1.43 -13.89 -7.36
C THR A 137 1.61 -13.12 -6.04
N ALA A 138 0.59 -12.35 -5.64
CA ALA A 138 0.57 -11.61 -4.38
C ALA A 138 0.34 -12.51 -3.14
N GLY A 139 0.05 -13.81 -3.32
CA GLY A 139 -0.32 -14.72 -2.23
C GLY A 139 -1.72 -14.48 -1.68
N LEU A 140 -2.62 -13.90 -2.50
CA LEU A 140 -3.98 -13.50 -2.14
C LEU A 140 -5.07 -14.27 -2.91
N GLU A 141 -4.72 -15.40 -3.54
CA GLU A 141 -5.63 -16.21 -4.37
C GLU A 141 -6.98 -16.48 -3.69
N ALA A 142 -6.96 -16.85 -2.40
CA ALA A 142 -8.16 -17.15 -1.63
C ALA A 142 -9.14 -15.97 -1.52
N LEU A 143 -8.66 -14.73 -1.65
CA LEU A 143 -9.49 -13.52 -1.58
C LEU A 143 -10.11 -13.14 -2.93
N PHE A 144 -9.62 -13.70 -4.04
CA PHE A 144 -10.05 -13.31 -5.38
C PHE A 144 -11.57 -13.46 -5.61
N PRO A 145 -12.24 -14.56 -5.18
CA PRO A 145 -13.68 -14.70 -5.37
C PRO A 145 -14.50 -13.62 -4.65
N GLU A 146 -14.09 -13.28 -3.43
CA GLU A 146 -14.80 -12.32 -2.59
C GLU A 146 -14.53 -10.87 -3.02
N CYS A 147 -13.28 -10.58 -3.37
CA CYS A 147 -12.80 -9.23 -3.60
C CYS A 147 -12.87 -8.78 -5.06
N ALA A 148 -12.81 -9.69 -6.02
CA ALA A 148 -12.75 -9.34 -7.45
C ALA A 148 -13.98 -9.85 -8.22
N LEU A 149 -14.35 -11.13 -8.09
CA LEU A 149 -15.52 -11.66 -8.83
C LEU A 149 -16.82 -10.96 -8.43
N GLY A 150 -16.99 -10.64 -7.14
CA GLY A 150 -18.18 -9.93 -6.64
C GLY A 150 -18.37 -8.51 -7.22
N LEU A 151 -17.31 -7.91 -7.75
CA LEU A 151 -17.30 -6.53 -8.26
C LEU A 151 -17.54 -6.41 -9.77
N VAL A 152 -17.40 -7.52 -10.52
CA VAL A 152 -17.42 -7.53 -12.01
C VAL A 152 -18.84 -7.81 -12.54
N LYS A 153 -19.86 -7.35 -11.82
CA LYS A 153 -21.27 -7.54 -12.20
C LYS A 153 -21.69 -6.65 -13.37
#